data_AF-X1P862-F1
#
_entry.id   AF-X1P862-F1
#
_cell.length_a   1.000
_cell.length_b   1.000
_cell.length_c   1.000
_cell.angle_alpha   90.00
_cell.angle_beta   90.00
_cell.angle_gamma   90.00
#
_symmetry.space_group_name_H-M   'P 1'
#
loop_
_entity.id
_entity.type
_entity.pdbx_description
1 polymer ?
#
loop_
_entity_poly.entity_id
_entity_poly.type
_entity_poly.pdbx_seq_one_letter_code
_entity_poly.pdbx_strand_id
1 'polypeptide(L)' 'ELREIIEKKGLKIDIAVDGNVSFANAPVMVKAGANILVCGTSSIFHPQLGIKKGIAKLKEALK' A
#
# COMPACT_ATOMS: atom_id res chain seq x y z
N GLU A 1 -13.93 -5.65 -7.65
CA GLU A 1 -14.69 -6.57 -6.77
C GLU A 1 -14.82 -6.09 -5.32
N LEU A 2 -13.82 -6.21 -4.42
CA LEU A 2 -14.00 -5.86 -2.99
C LEU A 2 -14.46 -4.41 -2.77
N ARG A 3 -13.84 -3.44 -3.46
CA ARG A 3 -14.21 -2.02 -3.39
C ARG A 3 -15.69 -1.79 -3.73
N GLU A 4 -16.16 -2.43 -4.80
CA GLU A 4 -17.56 -2.31 -5.23
C GLU A 4 -18.53 -2.91 -4.21
N ILE A 5 -18.17 -4.02 -3.55
CA ILE A 5 -18.99 -4.62 -2.49
C ILE A 5 -19.15 -3.65 -1.32
N ILE A 6 -18.07 -2.98 -0.93
CA ILE A 6 -18.04 -2.01 0.17
C ILE A 6 -18.93 -0.80 -0.16
N GLU A 7 -18.80 -0.28 -1.38
CA GLU A 7 -19.62 0.84 -1.87
C GLU A 7 -21.09 0.47 -1.94
N LYS A 8 -21.44 -0.69 -2.53
CA LYS A 8 -22.83 -1.17 -2.63
C LYS A 8 -23.50 -1.36 -1.27
N LYS A 9 -22.73 -1.76 -0.25
CA LYS A 9 -23.23 -1.96 1.12
C LYS A 9 -23.16 -0.71 2.00
N GLY A 10 -22.63 0.40 1.50
CA GLY A 10 -22.48 1.65 2.27
C GLY A 10 -21.59 1.50 3.51
N LEU A 11 -20.60 0.60 3.46
CA LEU A 11 -19.77 0.29 4.63
C LEU A 11 -18.66 1.32 4.80
N LYS A 12 -18.50 1.81 6.02
CA LYS A 12 -17.36 2.66 6.40
C LYS A 12 -16.27 1.78 7.01
N ILE A 13 -15.46 1.16 6.15
CA ILE A 13 -14.36 0.29 6.55
C ILE A 13 -13.05 0.67 5.85
N ASP A 14 -11.94 0.30 6.47
CA ASP A 14 -10.61 0.39 5.87
C ASP A 14 -10.33 -0.84 4.99
N ILE A 15 -9.52 -0.64 3.96
CA ILE A 15 -9.00 -1.69 3.07
C ILE A 15 -7.48 -1.75 3.25
N ALA A 16 -7.02 -2.83 3.90
CA ALA A 16 -5.61 -3.14 4.06
C ALA A 16 -5.14 -4.10 2.97
N VAL A 17 -3.94 -3.86 2.42
CA VAL A 17 -3.25 -4.82 1.55
C VAL A 17 -1.93 -5.23 2.20
N ASP A 18 -1.73 -6.54 2.31
CA ASP A 18 -0.51 -7.19 2.79
C ASP A 18 -0.01 -8.17 1.72
N GLY A 19 1.31 -8.29 1.60
CA GLY A 19 1.98 -9.07 0.57
C GLY A 19 2.52 -8.21 -0.57
N ASN A 20 3.84 -8.24 -0.74
CA ASN A 20 4.57 -7.59 -1.83
C ASN A 20 4.20 -6.10 -2.07
N VAL A 21 4.04 -5.33 -0.99
CA VAL A 21 3.87 -3.87 -1.02
C VAL A 21 5.22 -3.21 -1.36
N SER A 22 5.61 -3.31 -2.62
CA SER A 22 6.83 -2.73 -3.18
C SER A 22 6.59 -1.30 -3.66
N PHE A 23 7.66 -0.58 -3.99
CA PHE A 23 7.56 0.77 -4.57
C PHE A 23 6.75 0.82 -5.87
N ALA A 24 6.76 -0.27 -6.67
CA ALA A 24 6.01 -0.35 -7.92
C ALA A 24 4.54 -0.77 -7.70
N ASN A 25 4.28 -1.59 -6.68
CA ASN A 25 2.93 -2.13 -6.44
C ASN A 25 2.07 -1.22 -5.57
N ALA A 26 2.66 -0.49 -4.62
CA ALA A 26 1.93 0.37 -3.70
C ALA A 26 1.00 1.38 -4.40
N PRO A 27 1.38 2.06 -5.50
CA PRO A 27 0.49 2.99 -6.19
C PRO A 27 -0.72 2.29 -6.82
N VAL A 28 -0.51 1.08 -7.37
CA VAL A 28 -1.59 0.26 -7.96
C VAL A 28 -2.57 -0.19 -6.89
N MET A 29 -2.07 -0.61 -5.72
CA MET A 29 -2.89 -1.03 -4.58
C MET A 29 -3.75 0.13 -4.05
N VAL A 30 -3.18 1.32 -3.91
CA VAL A 30 -3.92 2.53 -3.52
C VAL A 30 -4.97 2.90 -4.55
N LYS A 31 -4.63 2.86 -5.85
CA LYS A 31 -5.58 3.09 -6.94
C LYS A 31 -6.73 2.08 -6.95
N ALA A 32 -6.48 0.85 -6.51
CA ALA A 32 -7.51 -0.19 -6.36
C ALA A 32 -8.40 -0.01 -5.11
N GLY A 33 -8.11 0.97 -4.25
CA GLY A 33 -8.92 1.36 -3.11
C GLY A 33 -8.31 1.05 -1.75
N ALA A 34 -7.09 0.53 -1.67
CA ALA A 34 -6.40 0.34 -0.39
C ALA A 34 -6.06 1.69 0.25
N ASN A 35 -6.37 1.85 1.53
CA ASN A 35 -5.97 3.01 2.33
C ASN A 35 -4.98 2.65 3.45
N ILE A 36 -4.75 1.36 3.67
CA ILE A 36 -3.71 0.83 4.57
C ILE A 36 -2.79 -0.09 3.77
N LEU A 37 -1.48 0.12 3.88
CA LEU A 37 -0.46 -0.68 3.21
C LEU A 37 0.45 -1.34 4.25
N VAL A 38 0.46 -2.66 4.31
CA VAL A 38 1.32 -3.43 5.22
C VAL A 38 2.68 -3.62 4.56
N CYS A 39 3.67 -2.84 5.01
CA CYS A 39 4.97 -2.75 4.38
C CYS A 39 5.99 -3.69 5.02
N GLY A 40 6.81 -4.33 4.20
CA GLY A 40 7.83 -5.29 4.63
C GLY A 40 9.16 -5.07 3.92
N THR A 41 9.86 -6.18 3.63
CA THR A 41 11.18 -6.20 2.98
C THR A 41 11.16 -5.74 1.52
N SER A 42 9.99 -5.73 0.88
CA SER A 42 9.83 -5.19 -0.48
C SER A 42 9.81 -3.65 -0.54
N SER A 43 9.78 -2.95 0.61
CA SER A 43 9.76 -1.48 0.68
C SER A 43 10.50 -0.91 1.90
N ILE A 44 9.84 -0.78 3.05
CA ILE A 44 10.38 -0.09 4.23
C ILE A 44 11.61 -0.80 4.80
N PHE A 45 11.57 -2.13 4.88
CA PHE A 45 12.69 -2.96 5.35
C PHE A 45 13.56 -3.48 4.21
N HIS A 46 13.64 -2.74 3.10
CA HIS A 46 14.45 -3.16 1.97
C HIS A 46 15.95 -3.26 2.35
N PRO A 47 16.62 -4.41 2.12
CA PRO A 47 17.96 -4.69 2.66
C PRO A 47 19.03 -3.65 2.30
N GLN A 48 18.86 -2.98 1.16
CA GLN A 48 19.86 -2.04 0.61
C GLN A 48 19.57 -0.56 0.88
N LEU A 49 18.38 -0.21 1.39
CA LEU A 49 17.95 1.19 1.56
C LEU A 49 18.00 1.64 3.02
N GLY A 50 17.72 0.73 3.96
CA GLY A 50 17.46 1.08 5.35
C GLY A 50 16.13 1.82 5.52
N ILE A 51 15.58 1.79 6.73
CA ILE A 51 14.20 2.19 7.04
C ILE A 51 13.88 3.62 6.57
N LYS A 52 14.75 4.58 6.88
CA LYS A 52 14.52 6.00 6.55
C LYS A 52 14.40 6.24 5.04
N LYS A 53 15.30 5.66 4.24
CA LYS A 53 15.24 5.79 2.77
C LYS A 53 14.08 5.00 2.18
N GLY A 54 13.76 3.83 2.74
CA GLY A 54 12.60 3.03 2.35
C GLY A 54 11.29 3.81 2.49
N ILE A 55 11.07 4.45 3.64
CA ILE A 55 9.89 5.31 3.88
C ILE A 55 9.86 6.48 2.89
N ALA A 56 10.98 7.18 2.68
CA ALA A 56 11.05 8.31 1.77
C ALA A 56 10.69 7.91 0.33
N LYS A 57 11.28 6.81 -0.16
CA LYS A 57 11.04 6.28 -1.49
C LYS A 57 9.60 5.79 -1.68
N LEU A 58 9.03 5.15 -0.67
CA LEU A 58 7.62 4.73 -0.72
C LEU A 58 6.67 5.94 -0.78
N LYS A 59 6.93 6.98 0.02
CA LYS A 59 6.16 8.23 -0.04
C LYS A 59 6.27 8.92 -1.40
N GLU A 60 7.45 8.89 -2.02
CA GLU A 60 7.66 9.43 -3.36
C GLU A 60 6.85 8.68 -4.41
N ALA A 61 6.82 7.34 -4.34
CA ALA A 61 6.05 6.52 -5.27
C ALA A 61 4.53 6.73 -5.17
N LEU A 62 4.02 7.19 -4.02
CA LEU A 62 2.60 7.41 -3.75
C LEU A 62 2.11 8.84 -4.04
N LYS A 63 2.99 9.74 -4.47
CA LYS A 63 2.60 11.08 -4.96
C LYS A 63 1.98 10.98 -6.34
#